data_AF-A0A2D6N0M0-F1
#
_entry.id   AF-A0A2D6N0M0-F1
#
_cell.length_a   1.000
_cell.length_b   1.000
_cell.length_c   1.000
_cell.angle_alpha   90.00
_cell.angle_beta   90.00
_cell.angle_gamma   90.00
#
_symmetry.space_group_name_H-M   'P 1'
#
loop_
_entity.id
_entity.type
_entity.pdbx_description
1 polymer ?
#
loop_
_entity_poly.entity_id
_entity_poly.type
_entity_poly.pdbx_seq_one_letter_code
_entity_poly.pdbx_strand_id
1 'polypeptide(L)'
;MSTRSRTSSSFDVFWRNDTAADPAIGRRLRSGRPLPTHVAPGSAFSSRTIESMGCNGALRQVRRLRALTRTRATVPKSGSTATRPKIGGDLSMESMESRVERLESAVRELRDLRDIQELRFRYHIAVNERQLADIPALFSEDGEAHFGEIGSARGRTEITRLYRDMVGGSPFIKQFIHNHVIEISGDTATGLSYLEAKTVRNGESILVAARFDDVYVRKDSRWFFSLLRLSPFFVAPLREGWSGENELSAD
;
A
#
# COMPACT_ATOMS: atom_id res chain seq x y z
N MET A 1 0.29 16.84 -52.49
CA MET A 1 1.46 17.37 -51.75
C MET A 1 0.94 17.93 -50.44
N SER A 2 1.18 17.24 -49.32
CA SER A 2 0.73 17.66 -47.98
C SER A 2 1.93 17.59 -47.04
N THR A 3 2.36 18.75 -46.56
CA THR A 3 3.48 18.93 -45.63
C THR A 3 2.98 18.83 -44.19
N ARG A 4 3.46 17.82 -43.47
CA ARG A 4 3.27 17.63 -42.02
C ARG A 4 4.06 18.69 -41.25
N SER A 5 3.40 19.43 -40.36
CA SER A 5 4.05 20.09 -39.22
C SER A 5 3.72 19.32 -37.94
N ARG A 6 4.77 19.01 -37.19
CA ARG A 6 4.78 18.17 -36.00
C ARG A 6 4.80 19.11 -34.79
N THR A 7 3.72 19.18 -34.02
CA THR A 7 3.68 19.90 -32.74
C THR A 7 4.02 18.92 -31.62
N SER A 8 5.17 19.13 -30.96
CA SER A 8 5.52 18.42 -29.73
C SER A 8 4.73 19.01 -28.56
N SER A 9 3.93 18.19 -27.90
CA SER A 9 3.22 18.54 -26.67
C SER A 9 4.19 18.61 -25.50
N SER A 10 4.15 19.72 -24.76
CA SER A 10 4.93 19.97 -23.56
C SER A 10 4.19 19.39 -22.35
N PHE A 11 4.17 18.06 -22.20
CA PHE A 11 3.57 17.36 -21.05
C PHE A 11 4.26 15.99 -20.87
N ASP A 12 5.50 16.00 -20.37
CA ASP A 12 6.27 14.75 -20.18
C ASP A 12 7.41 14.85 -19.13
N VAL A 13 7.38 15.83 -18.21
CA VAL A 13 8.60 16.24 -17.47
C VAL A 13 8.69 15.75 -16.01
N PHE A 14 7.64 15.20 -15.39
CA PHE A 14 7.69 14.90 -13.95
C PHE A 14 8.15 13.47 -13.56
N TRP A 15 8.29 12.56 -14.53
CA TRP A 15 8.54 11.13 -14.25
C TRP A 15 9.64 10.47 -15.10
N ARG A 16 10.38 11.24 -15.92
CA ARG A 16 11.53 10.67 -16.67
C ARG A 16 12.76 10.62 -15.79
N ASN A 17 13.26 9.41 -15.58
CA ASN A 17 14.49 9.12 -14.87
C ASN A 17 15.69 9.33 -15.83
N ASP A 18 16.03 10.58 -16.14
CA ASP A 18 17.22 10.90 -16.94
C ASP A 18 18.47 10.87 -16.04
N THR A 19 19.07 9.69 -15.90
CA THR A 19 20.41 9.53 -15.32
C THR A 19 21.40 9.10 -16.41
N ALA A 20 21.89 10.07 -17.17
CA ALA A 20 23.21 9.97 -17.77
C ALA A 20 24.23 10.30 -16.67
N ALA A 21 25.00 9.30 -16.24
CA ALA A 21 26.07 9.47 -15.27
C ALA A 21 27.19 10.33 -15.87
N ASP A 22 27.48 11.48 -15.25
CA ASP A 22 28.70 12.27 -15.49
C ASP A 22 29.76 11.88 -14.44
N PRO A 23 30.91 11.28 -14.83
CA PRO A 23 31.91 10.80 -13.90
C PRO A 23 32.94 11.89 -13.60
N ALA A 24 32.54 12.95 -12.91
CA ALA A 24 33.47 13.84 -12.24
C ALA A 24 32.75 14.64 -11.17
N ILE A 25 33.12 14.44 -9.90
CA ILE A 25 33.37 15.50 -8.91
C ILE A 25 33.77 14.79 -7.61
N GLY A 26 35.08 14.59 -7.48
CA GLY A 26 35.73 14.33 -6.20
C GLY A 26 36.14 15.65 -5.55
N ARG A 27 35.92 15.72 -4.22
CA ARG A 27 36.52 16.66 -3.24
C ARG A 27 36.46 18.17 -3.54
N ARG A 28 35.77 18.90 -2.68
CA ARG A 28 36.37 19.96 -1.83
C ARG A 28 35.42 20.37 -0.70
N LEU A 29 35.93 20.31 0.53
CA LEU A 29 35.34 20.86 1.74
C LEU A 29 36.06 22.17 2.11
N ARG A 30 35.31 23.07 2.77
CA ARG A 30 35.68 24.28 3.54
C ARG A 30 35.97 25.57 2.76
N SER A 31 35.04 26.53 2.88
CA SER A 31 35.24 27.80 3.62
C SER A 31 33.97 28.65 3.52
N GLY A 32 33.49 29.17 4.66
CA GLY A 32 32.25 29.94 4.74
C GLY A 32 32.32 31.35 4.14
N ARG A 33 31.16 31.84 3.69
CA ARG A 33 30.78 33.26 3.59
C ARG A 33 29.23 33.37 3.51
N PRO A 34 28.63 34.48 3.97
CA PRO A 34 27.23 34.52 4.42
C PRO A 34 26.21 34.84 3.31
N LEU A 35 24.93 34.56 3.62
CA LEU A 35 23.73 34.80 2.80
C LEU A 35 23.52 36.28 2.46
N PRO A 36 23.03 36.63 1.26
CA PRO A 36 22.50 37.95 0.98
C PRO A 36 21.01 38.07 1.38
N THR A 37 20.71 39.21 2.00
CA THR A 37 19.39 39.74 2.37
C THR A 37 18.68 40.41 1.19
N HIS A 38 17.37 40.18 1.09
CA HIS A 38 16.32 40.97 0.41
C HIS A 38 16.45 41.40 -1.06
N VAL A 39 15.51 40.92 -1.89
CA VAL A 39 14.96 41.64 -3.05
C VAL A 39 13.42 41.52 -3.02
N ALA A 40 12.75 42.61 -3.37
CA ALA A 40 11.33 42.93 -3.19
C ALA A 40 10.42 42.40 -4.33
N PRO A 41 9.08 42.58 -4.26
CA PRO A 41 8.08 41.70 -4.88
C PRO A 41 7.60 42.17 -6.25
N GLY A 42 7.05 41.25 -7.06
CA GLY A 42 6.22 41.61 -8.19
C GLY A 42 6.02 40.50 -9.21
N SER A 43 4.85 39.86 -9.20
CA SER A 43 3.94 39.82 -10.36
C SER A 43 2.76 38.90 -10.03
N ALA A 44 1.59 39.50 -9.91
CA ALA A 44 0.31 38.81 -9.85
C ALA A 44 0.10 37.99 -11.14
N PHE A 45 -0.33 36.73 -11.00
CA PHE A 45 -0.93 35.99 -12.10
C PHE A 45 -2.34 35.57 -11.71
N SER A 46 -3.25 35.94 -12.60
CA SER A 46 -4.70 35.87 -12.49
C SER A 46 -5.21 34.42 -12.49
N SER A 47 -6.04 34.09 -11.49
CA SER A 47 -6.87 32.90 -11.44
C SER A 47 -7.95 32.90 -12.53
N ARG A 48 -8.00 31.82 -13.31
CA ARG A 48 -9.14 31.30 -14.10
C ARG A 48 -8.58 30.12 -14.90
N THR A 49 -8.93 28.87 -14.65
CA THR A 49 -10.24 28.21 -14.83
C THR A 49 -10.00 26.73 -14.49
N ILE A 50 -11.00 25.97 -14.04
CA ILE A 50 -11.32 24.60 -14.51
C ILE A 50 -12.59 24.14 -13.77
N GLU A 51 -13.71 24.24 -14.48
CA GLU A 51 -14.87 23.40 -14.28
C GLU A 51 -14.78 22.20 -15.25
N SER A 52 -15.34 21.08 -14.77
CA SER A 52 -15.84 19.93 -15.52
C SER A 52 -14.91 18.73 -15.75
N MET A 53 -15.56 17.55 -15.70
CA MET A 53 -15.07 16.17 -15.85
C MET A 53 -14.47 15.56 -14.57
N GLY A 54 -15.17 14.77 -13.74
CA GLY A 54 -16.28 13.85 -14.00
C GLY A 54 -15.79 12.40 -13.98
N CYS A 55 -15.37 11.89 -12.81
CA CYS A 55 -14.91 10.50 -12.65
C CYS A 55 -16.03 9.63 -12.04
N ASN A 56 -17.06 9.33 -12.83
CA ASN A 56 -18.11 8.35 -12.49
C ASN A 56 -17.88 7.07 -13.31
N GLY A 57 -17.04 6.15 -12.82
CA GLY A 57 -16.81 4.87 -13.50
C GLY A 57 -16.26 3.73 -12.63
N ALA A 58 -15.40 4.03 -11.65
CA ALA A 58 -14.64 2.98 -10.96
C ALA A 58 -15.21 2.52 -9.61
N LEU A 59 -16.39 2.99 -9.20
CA LEU A 59 -16.96 2.72 -7.86
C LEU A 59 -17.99 1.58 -7.79
N ARG A 60 -18.16 0.78 -8.84
CA ARG A 60 -19.23 -0.24 -8.89
C ARG A 60 -18.87 -1.65 -8.42
N GLN A 61 -17.61 -1.96 -8.09
CA GLN A 61 -17.23 -3.36 -7.81
C GLN A 61 -16.82 -3.69 -6.37
N VAL A 62 -16.81 -2.72 -5.43
CA VAL A 62 -16.41 -2.97 -4.03
C VAL A 62 -17.52 -2.64 -3.01
N ARG A 63 -18.72 -2.23 -3.47
CA ARG A 63 -19.81 -1.74 -2.59
C ARG A 63 -20.84 -2.79 -2.14
N ARG A 64 -20.56 -4.09 -2.18
CA ARG A 64 -21.58 -5.13 -1.84
C ARG A 64 -21.39 -5.93 -0.55
N LEU A 65 -20.46 -5.61 0.34
CA LEU A 65 -20.32 -6.35 1.63
C LEU A 65 -20.11 -5.43 2.85
N ARG A 66 -20.85 -4.33 2.94
CA ARG A 66 -20.97 -3.55 4.19
C ARG A 66 -22.42 -3.31 4.55
N ALA A 67 -23.11 -4.39 4.93
CA ALA A 67 -24.34 -4.30 5.69
C ALA A 67 -24.40 -5.51 6.62
N LEU A 68 -24.34 -5.23 7.92
CA LEU A 68 -24.69 -6.04 9.10
C LEU A 68 -23.53 -6.20 10.09
N THR A 69 -23.38 -5.20 10.97
CA THR A 69 -23.21 -5.46 12.41
C THR A 69 -23.33 -4.13 13.16
N ARG A 70 -24.55 -3.79 13.56
CA ARG A 70 -24.76 -2.86 14.68
C ARG A 70 -25.95 -3.36 15.48
N THR A 71 -25.71 -4.35 16.32
CA THR A 71 -26.67 -4.73 17.37
C THR A 71 -26.01 -4.43 18.71
N ARG A 72 -26.56 -3.40 19.36
CA ARG A 72 -26.20 -2.96 20.72
C ARG A 72 -26.76 -4.01 21.69
N ALA A 73 -25.88 -4.75 22.36
CA ALA A 73 -26.29 -5.72 23.38
C ALA A 73 -26.68 -4.98 24.67
N THR A 74 -27.95 -5.12 25.08
CA THR A 74 -28.45 -4.78 26.41
C THR A 74 -28.17 -5.93 27.37
N VAL A 75 -27.58 -5.63 28.53
CA VAL A 75 -27.31 -6.61 29.60
C VAL A 75 -28.57 -6.79 30.45
N PRO A 76 -29.16 -7.99 30.57
CA PRO A 76 -30.25 -8.23 31.52
C PRO A 76 -29.69 -8.49 32.93
N LYS A 77 -30.37 -7.94 33.94
CA LYS A 77 -30.06 -8.15 35.36
C LYS A 77 -30.32 -9.60 35.77
N SER A 78 -29.32 -10.18 36.43
CA SER A 78 -29.29 -11.52 37.01
C SER A 78 -30.32 -11.68 38.12
N GLY A 79 -31.20 -12.67 37.96
CA GLY A 79 -32.03 -13.23 39.02
C GLY A 79 -32.63 -14.54 38.57
N SER A 80 -31.88 -15.64 38.69
CA SER A 80 -32.47 -16.99 38.70
C SER A 80 -31.50 -18.01 39.29
N THR A 81 -31.96 -18.60 40.38
CA THR A 81 -31.63 -19.87 41.04
C THR A 81 -30.62 -20.77 40.31
N ALA A 82 -29.48 -21.01 40.96
CA ALA A 82 -28.46 -21.93 40.51
C ALA A 82 -28.94 -23.40 40.59
N THR A 83 -29.53 -23.90 39.50
CA THR A 83 -29.63 -25.34 39.28
C THR A 83 -28.29 -25.83 38.75
N ARG A 84 -27.55 -26.54 39.61
CA ARG A 84 -26.29 -27.22 39.27
C ARG A 84 -26.48 -28.06 37.99
N PRO A 85 -25.75 -27.81 36.89
CA PRO A 85 -25.87 -28.63 35.71
C PRO A 85 -25.38 -30.04 36.04
N LYS A 86 -26.18 -31.05 35.68
CA LYS A 86 -25.78 -32.45 35.78
C LYS A 86 -24.51 -32.63 34.94
N ILE A 87 -23.39 -32.96 35.61
CA ILE A 87 -22.17 -33.45 34.98
C ILE A 87 -22.51 -34.86 34.49
N GLY A 88 -22.94 -34.95 33.24
CA GLY A 88 -23.45 -36.18 32.65
C GLY A 88 -24.01 -35.89 31.26
N GLY A 89 -23.18 -35.27 30.42
CA GLY A 89 -23.43 -35.21 28.97
C GLY A 89 -22.54 -36.25 28.32
N ASP A 90 -23.17 -37.26 27.72
CA ASP A 90 -22.56 -38.20 26.79
C ASP A 90 -21.65 -37.44 25.81
N LEU A 91 -20.33 -37.61 25.97
CA LEU A 91 -19.36 -37.22 24.95
C LEU A 91 -19.44 -38.29 23.87
N SER A 92 -20.49 -38.24 23.04
CA SER A 92 -20.60 -39.15 21.91
C SER A 92 -19.40 -38.95 20.99
N MET A 93 -18.94 -40.04 20.37
CA MET A 93 -17.81 -40.01 19.44
C MET A 93 -18.04 -38.98 18.31
N GLU A 94 -19.27 -38.90 17.81
CA GLU A 94 -19.73 -37.93 16.80
C GLU A 94 -19.61 -36.45 17.26
N SER A 95 -19.87 -36.18 18.55
CA SER A 95 -19.70 -34.84 19.15
C SER A 95 -18.21 -34.45 19.25
N MET A 96 -17.34 -35.43 19.54
CA MET A 96 -15.89 -35.23 19.57
C MET A 96 -15.33 -35.02 18.16
N GLU A 97 -15.72 -35.82 17.19
CA GLU A 97 -15.33 -35.69 15.77
C GLU A 97 -15.71 -34.29 15.23
N SER A 98 -16.97 -33.90 15.40
CA SER A 98 -17.44 -32.56 15.02
C SER A 98 -16.64 -31.43 15.69
N ARG A 99 -16.21 -31.63 16.93
CA ARG A 99 -15.41 -30.65 17.67
C ARG A 99 -13.98 -30.61 17.16
N VAL A 100 -13.38 -31.76 16.82
CA VAL A 100 -12.06 -31.85 16.20
C VAL A 100 -12.06 -31.13 14.85
N GLU A 101 -13.05 -31.38 13.98
CA GLU A 101 -13.16 -30.72 12.68
C GLU A 101 -13.22 -29.19 12.79
N ARG A 102 -14.03 -28.68 13.73
CA ARG A 102 -14.11 -27.23 13.99
C ARG A 102 -12.78 -26.65 14.46
N LEU A 103 -12.07 -27.37 15.34
CA LEU A 103 -10.77 -26.95 15.86
C LEU A 103 -9.70 -26.98 14.76
N GLU A 104 -9.67 -28.03 13.93
CA GLU A 104 -8.77 -28.10 12.79
C GLU A 104 -9.02 -26.97 11.79
N SER A 105 -10.29 -26.65 11.51
CA SER A 105 -10.65 -25.53 10.66
C SER A 105 -10.17 -24.19 11.25
N ALA A 106 -10.40 -23.96 12.55
CA ALA A 106 -9.96 -22.75 13.23
C ALA A 106 -8.43 -22.63 13.27
N VAL A 107 -7.72 -23.73 13.50
CA VAL A 107 -6.24 -23.75 13.48
C VAL A 107 -5.70 -23.47 12.07
N ARG A 108 -6.33 -24.02 11.03
CA ARG A 108 -5.96 -23.71 9.64
C ARG A 108 -6.13 -22.23 9.34
N GLU A 109 -7.27 -21.65 9.68
CA GLU A 109 -7.55 -20.22 9.45
C GLU A 109 -6.55 -19.31 10.20
N LEU A 110 -6.22 -19.63 11.46
CA LEU A 110 -5.21 -18.88 12.23
C LEU A 110 -3.80 -18.99 11.63
N ARG A 111 -3.44 -20.15 11.09
CA ARG A 111 -2.17 -20.35 10.38
C ARG A 111 -2.13 -19.53 9.09
N ASP A 112 -3.19 -19.59 8.30
CA ASP A 112 -3.30 -18.81 7.06
C ASP A 112 -3.21 -17.30 7.33
N LEU A 113 -3.87 -16.82 8.38
CA LEU A 113 -3.79 -15.42 8.81
C LEU A 113 -2.35 -15.04 9.16
N ARG A 114 -1.63 -15.91 9.88
CA ARG A 114 -0.23 -15.66 10.22
C ARG A 114 0.67 -15.66 8.98
N ASP A 115 0.48 -16.60 8.07
CA ASP A 115 1.27 -16.72 6.84
C ASP A 115 1.08 -15.49 5.93
N ILE A 116 -0.15 -14.98 5.81
CA ILE A 116 -0.45 -13.75 5.05
C ILE A 116 0.20 -12.53 5.71
N GLN A 117 0.14 -12.41 7.04
CA GLN A 117 0.84 -11.34 7.77
C GLN A 117 2.35 -11.40 7.55
N GLU A 118 2.93 -12.60 7.63
CA GLU A 118 4.35 -12.80 7.42
C GLU A 118 4.76 -12.49 5.97
N LEU A 119 3.98 -12.90 4.98
CA LEU A 119 4.17 -12.53 3.58
C LEU A 119 4.24 -11.01 3.41
N ARG A 120 3.31 -10.27 4.03
CA ARG A 120 3.28 -8.81 4.02
C ARG A 120 4.50 -8.19 4.70
N PHE A 121 4.93 -8.73 5.83
CA PHE A 121 6.14 -8.26 6.53
C PHE A 121 7.41 -8.53 5.72
N ARG A 122 7.55 -9.73 5.14
CA ARG A 122 8.69 -10.10 4.28
C ARG A 122 8.83 -9.15 3.09
N TYR A 123 7.71 -8.74 2.50
CA TYR A 123 7.70 -7.71 1.46
C TYR A 123 8.33 -6.38 1.95
N HIS A 124 7.90 -5.87 3.11
CA HIS A 124 8.46 -4.63 3.65
C HIS A 124 9.91 -4.76 4.10
N ILE A 125 10.32 -5.91 4.63
CA ILE A 125 11.73 -6.20 4.93
C ILE A 125 12.54 -6.13 3.65
N ALA A 126 12.10 -6.79 2.57
CA ALA A 126 12.81 -6.79 1.30
C ALA A 126 12.96 -5.38 0.71
N VAL A 127 11.92 -4.53 0.80
CA VAL A 127 12.02 -3.13 0.37
C VAL A 127 12.95 -2.32 1.27
N ASN A 128 12.80 -2.40 2.59
CA ASN A 128 13.57 -1.61 3.55
C ASN A 128 15.05 -1.97 3.56
N GLU A 129 15.37 -3.25 3.38
CA GLU A 129 16.74 -3.76 3.35
C GLU A 129 17.29 -3.89 1.92
N ARG A 130 16.54 -3.37 0.93
CA ARG A 130 16.92 -3.31 -0.49
C ARG A 130 17.25 -4.69 -1.10
N GLN A 131 16.60 -5.74 -0.61
CA GLN A 131 16.70 -7.12 -1.10
C GLN A 131 15.73 -7.33 -2.29
N LEU A 132 15.91 -6.54 -3.35
CA LEU A 132 14.94 -6.46 -4.46
C LEU A 132 14.78 -7.78 -5.23
N ALA A 133 15.78 -8.65 -5.19
CA ALA A 133 15.76 -9.97 -5.82
C ALA A 133 14.73 -10.93 -5.19
N ASP A 134 14.36 -10.69 -3.92
CA ASP A 134 13.45 -11.58 -3.18
C ASP A 134 11.97 -11.22 -3.41
N ILE A 135 11.69 -9.98 -3.81
CA ILE A 135 10.33 -9.45 -4.00
C ILE A 135 9.51 -10.28 -5.00
N PRO A 136 10.00 -10.64 -6.21
CA PRO A 136 9.21 -11.39 -7.18
C PRO A 136 8.77 -12.76 -6.67
N ALA A 137 9.54 -13.39 -5.78
CA ALA A 137 9.21 -14.70 -5.20
C ALA A 137 8.04 -14.64 -4.19
N LEU A 138 7.60 -13.44 -3.81
CA LEU A 138 6.41 -13.21 -2.97
C LEU A 138 5.11 -13.16 -3.78
N PHE A 139 5.20 -13.02 -5.11
CA PHE A 139 4.05 -12.97 -6.02
C PHE A 139 3.77 -14.35 -6.62
N SER A 140 2.51 -14.58 -6.98
CA SER A 140 2.16 -15.67 -7.89
C SER A 140 2.85 -15.45 -9.24
N GLU A 141 2.92 -16.50 -10.07
CA GLU A 141 3.56 -16.43 -11.39
C GLU A 141 3.01 -15.29 -12.26
N ASP A 142 1.70 -15.08 -12.20
CA ASP A 142 0.89 -14.10 -12.90
C ASP A 142 0.51 -12.87 -12.06
N GLY A 143 1.07 -12.74 -10.85
CA GLY A 143 0.71 -11.72 -9.89
C GLY A 143 0.98 -10.30 -10.39
N GLU A 144 0.26 -9.33 -9.85
CA GLU A 144 0.28 -7.95 -10.30
C GLU A 144 0.73 -6.98 -9.20
N ALA A 145 1.47 -5.95 -9.59
CA ALA A 145 1.80 -4.82 -8.71
C ALA A 145 1.30 -3.52 -9.34
N HIS A 146 0.60 -2.69 -8.56
CA HIS A 146 0.00 -1.43 -9.00
C HIS A 146 0.35 -0.32 -8.00
N PHE A 147 1.05 0.72 -8.46
CA PHE A 147 1.52 1.84 -7.63
C PHE A 147 0.95 3.20 -8.06
N GLY A 148 -0.27 3.22 -8.57
CA GLY A 148 -0.89 4.44 -9.11
C GLY A 148 -0.11 4.98 -10.32
N GLU A 149 0.22 6.27 -10.29
CA GLU A 149 0.95 6.95 -11.38
C GLU A 149 2.40 6.48 -11.55
N ILE A 150 2.98 5.83 -10.53
CA ILE A 150 4.35 5.30 -10.61
C ILE A 150 4.45 4.17 -11.64
N GLY A 151 3.37 3.40 -11.80
CA GLY A 151 3.28 2.33 -12.78
C GLY A 151 2.64 1.05 -12.26
N SER A 152 2.56 0.08 -13.16
CA SER A 152 2.07 -1.26 -12.88
C SER A 152 2.92 -2.31 -13.60
N ALA A 153 2.89 -3.53 -13.09
CA ALA A 153 3.60 -4.67 -13.65
C ALA A 153 2.79 -5.95 -13.46
N ARG A 154 2.89 -6.88 -14.43
CA ARG A 154 2.31 -8.22 -14.34
C ARG A 154 3.39 -9.29 -14.49
N GLY A 155 3.36 -10.25 -13.58
CA GLY A 155 4.29 -11.36 -13.54
C GLY A 155 5.68 -10.97 -13.02
N ARG A 156 6.40 -11.99 -12.56
CA ARG A 156 7.65 -11.82 -11.80
C ARG A 156 8.73 -11.01 -12.53
N THR A 157 8.83 -11.16 -13.85
CA THR A 157 9.82 -10.46 -14.68
C THR A 157 9.58 -8.95 -14.73
N GLU A 158 8.35 -8.52 -15.01
CA GLU A 158 8.01 -7.10 -15.06
C GLU A 158 8.09 -6.48 -13.66
N ILE A 159 7.63 -7.21 -12.65
CA ILE A 159 7.75 -6.82 -11.23
C ILE A 159 9.21 -6.55 -10.88
N THR A 160 10.13 -7.44 -11.26
CA THR A 160 11.58 -7.25 -11.01
C THR A 160 12.10 -5.94 -11.60
N ARG A 161 11.65 -5.59 -12.81
CA ARG A 161 12.05 -4.33 -13.48
C ARG A 161 11.48 -3.12 -12.74
N LEU A 162 10.18 -3.14 -12.43
CA LEU A 162 9.49 -2.06 -11.72
C LEU A 162 10.17 -1.72 -10.38
N TYR A 163 10.51 -2.73 -9.56
CA TYR A 163 11.18 -2.48 -8.28
C TYR A 163 12.63 -2.02 -8.43
N ARG A 164 13.35 -2.49 -9.45
CA ARG A 164 14.70 -2.01 -9.75
C ARG A 164 14.67 -0.51 -10.07
N ASP A 165 13.72 -0.08 -10.87
CA ASP A 165 13.63 1.31 -11.29
C ASP A 165 13.13 2.21 -10.14
N MET A 166 12.11 1.76 -9.41
CA MET A 166 11.50 2.51 -8.31
C MET A 166 12.40 2.58 -7.05
N VAL A 167 12.94 1.45 -6.60
CA VAL A 167 13.67 1.35 -5.33
C VAL A 167 15.18 1.44 -5.53
N GLY A 168 15.70 0.92 -6.65
CA GLY A 168 17.11 1.02 -6.99
C GLY A 168 17.54 2.46 -7.27
N GLY A 169 16.66 3.29 -7.83
CA GLY A 169 16.89 4.71 -8.09
C GLY A 169 16.91 5.61 -6.84
N SER A 170 16.37 5.14 -5.71
CA SER A 170 16.38 5.91 -4.46
C SER A 170 17.56 5.50 -3.56
N PRO A 171 18.34 6.48 -3.05
CA PRO A 171 19.42 6.18 -2.10
C PRO A 171 18.89 5.81 -0.71
N PHE A 172 17.61 6.07 -0.41
CA PHE A 172 17.01 5.82 0.88
C PHE A 172 15.51 5.54 0.75
N ILE A 173 15.06 4.43 1.34
CA ILE A 173 13.63 4.12 1.49
C ILE A 173 13.41 3.39 2.81
N LYS A 174 12.44 3.84 3.60
CA LYS A 174 11.94 3.13 4.77
C LYS A 174 10.42 3.20 4.83
N GLN A 175 9.80 2.04 4.93
CA GLN A 175 8.37 1.79 4.93
C GLN A 175 7.94 1.17 6.25
N PHE A 176 6.87 1.69 6.82
CA PHE A 176 6.23 1.22 8.04
C PHE A 176 4.75 1.01 7.78
N ILE A 177 4.22 -0.14 8.19
CA ILE A 177 2.79 -0.41 8.03
C ILE A 177 2.03 -0.23 9.32
N HIS A 178 0.78 0.19 9.15
CA HIS A 178 -0.20 0.29 10.22
C HIS A 178 -1.40 -0.58 9.87
N ASN A 179 -1.74 -1.46 10.81
CA ASN A 179 -2.83 -2.43 10.68
C ASN A 179 -2.64 -3.44 9.55
N HIS A 180 -3.30 -4.58 9.68
CA HIS A 180 -3.46 -5.55 8.59
C HIS A 180 -4.76 -6.30 8.81
N VAL A 181 -5.83 -5.81 8.18
CA VAL A 181 -7.14 -6.47 8.22
C VAL A 181 -7.15 -7.48 7.09
N ILE A 182 -7.39 -8.76 7.41
CA ILE A 182 -7.34 -9.87 6.46
C ILE A 182 -8.69 -10.58 6.47
N GLU A 183 -9.22 -10.87 5.28
CA GLU A 183 -10.44 -11.66 5.10
C GLU A 183 -10.10 -12.86 4.22
N ILE A 184 -10.22 -14.07 4.78
CA ILE A 184 -9.84 -15.33 4.11
C ILE A 184 -11.08 -16.02 3.57
N SER A 185 -11.00 -16.52 2.35
CA SER A 185 -12.03 -17.30 1.66
C SER A 185 -11.39 -18.46 0.90
N GLY A 186 -11.29 -19.61 1.57
CA GLY A 186 -10.67 -20.82 1.02
C GLY A 186 -9.19 -20.62 0.69
N ASP A 187 -8.85 -20.70 -0.61
CA ASP A 187 -7.49 -20.49 -1.13
C ASP A 187 -7.22 -19.04 -1.57
N THR A 188 -8.12 -18.11 -1.25
CA THR A 188 -7.96 -16.68 -1.54
C THR A 188 -8.12 -15.86 -0.29
N ALA A 189 -7.51 -14.67 -0.26
CA ALA A 189 -7.75 -13.70 0.80
C ALA A 189 -7.64 -12.28 0.27
N THR A 190 -8.22 -11.33 0.98
CA THR A 190 -7.98 -9.90 0.77
C THR A 190 -7.29 -9.30 1.98
N GLY A 191 -6.54 -8.24 1.78
CA GLY A 191 -5.88 -7.53 2.88
C GLY A 191 -5.85 -6.03 2.71
N LEU A 192 -6.01 -5.35 3.83
CA LEU A 192 -5.99 -3.91 3.94
C LEU A 192 -4.94 -3.51 4.96
N SER A 193 -3.99 -2.68 4.54
CA SER A 193 -3.02 -2.05 5.44
C SER A 193 -2.78 -0.60 5.05
N TYR A 194 -2.32 0.21 6.00
CA TYR A 194 -1.88 1.57 5.72
C TYR A 194 -0.36 1.64 5.75
N LEU A 195 0.19 2.56 4.97
CA LEU A 195 1.62 2.77 4.82
C LEU A 195 1.99 4.18 5.21
N GLU A 196 3.04 4.29 6.00
CA GLU A 196 3.88 5.49 6.05
C GLU A 196 5.26 5.14 5.47
N ALA A 197 5.75 5.93 4.51
CA ALA A 197 7.07 5.75 3.95
C ALA A 197 7.85 7.07 3.88
N LYS A 198 9.17 6.93 4.01
CA LYS A 198 10.14 8.01 3.88
C LYS A 198 11.11 7.60 2.78
N THR A 199 11.31 8.45 1.78
CA THR A 199 12.25 8.19 0.68
C THR A 199 13.00 9.46 0.30
N VAL A 200 14.04 9.33 -0.52
CA VAL A 200 14.73 10.45 -1.13
C VAL A 200 14.52 10.41 -2.64
N ARG A 201 14.12 11.54 -3.23
CA ARG A 201 13.97 11.69 -4.69
C ARG A 201 14.57 13.02 -5.11
N ASN A 202 15.43 13.00 -6.13
CA ASN A 202 16.10 14.20 -6.66
C ASN A 202 16.79 15.06 -5.57
N GLY A 203 17.33 14.42 -4.53
CA GLY A 203 17.98 15.10 -3.41
C GLY A 203 17.04 15.62 -2.31
N GLU A 204 15.72 15.45 -2.45
CA GLU A 204 14.73 15.91 -1.47
C GLU A 204 14.19 14.76 -0.62
N SER A 205 13.94 15.04 0.67
CA SER A 205 13.25 14.11 1.57
C SER A 205 11.76 14.11 1.28
N ILE A 206 11.21 12.95 0.96
CA ILE A 206 9.80 12.76 0.60
C ILE A 206 9.10 11.94 1.69
N LEU A 207 7.91 12.39 2.09
CA LEU A 207 6.96 11.64 2.89
C LEU A 207 5.85 11.05 2.00
N VAL A 208 5.45 9.83 2.30
CA VAL A 208 4.34 9.14 1.64
C VAL A 208 3.42 8.57 2.71
N ALA A 209 2.12 8.86 2.59
CA ALA A 209 1.08 8.13 3.29
C ALA A 209 0.19 7.47 2.25
N ALA A 210 -0.12 6.19 2.43
CA ALA A 210 -0.84 5.42 1.43
C ALA A 210 -1.63 4.27 2.04
N ARG A 211 -2.44 3.62 1.21
CA ARG A 211 -3.22 2.45 1.55
C ARG A 211 -2.89 1.30 0.61
N PHE A 212 -2.76 0.11 1.17
CA PHE A 212 -2.71 -1.13 0.41
C PHE A 212 -4.08 -1.81 0.39
N ASP A 213 -4.47 -2.29 -0.80
CA ASP A 213 -5.64 -3.13 -1.04
C ASP A 213 -5.17 -4.37 -1.80
N ASP A 214 -4.67 -5.35 -1.06
CA ASP A 214 -4.02 -6.54 -1.59
C ASP A 214 -5.00 -7.71 -1.80
N VAL A 215 -4.67 -8.58 -2.75
CA VAL A 215 -5.31 -9.89 -2.95
C VAL A 215 -4.25 -10.97 -2.89
N TYR A 216 -4.55 -12.03 -2.12
CA TYR A 216 -3.67 -13.16 -1.89
C TYR A 216 -4.26 -14.43 -2.48
N VAL A 217 -3.38 -15.34 -2.89
CA VAL A 217 -3.74 -16.67 -3.36
C VAL A 217 -2.83 -17.71 -2.71
N ARG A 218 -3.40 -18.83 -2.30
CA ARG A 218 -2.66 -20.00 -1.83
C ARG A 218 -2.38 -20.94 -2.99
N LYS A 219 -1.13 -21.32 -3.17
CA LYS A 219 -0.66 -22.34 -4.12
C LYS A 219 0.31 -23.26 -3.38
N ASP A 220 0.11 -24.57 -3.47
CA ASP A 220 0.98 -25.58 -2.83
C ASP A 220 1.25 -25.29 -1.35
N SER A 221 0.18 -25.00 -0.60
CA SER A 221 0.21 -24.67 0.84
C SER A 221 1.02 -23.41 1.20
N ARG A 222 1.32 -22.53 0.23
CA ARG A 222 1.98 -21.24 0.47
C ARG A 222 1.16 -20.08 -0.09
N TRP A 223 1.09 -18.99 0.67
CA TRP A 223 0.44 -17.75 0.26
C TRP A 223 1.36 -16.87 -0.58
N PHE A 224 0.77 -16.22 -1.58
CA PHE A 224 1.42 -15.27 -2.48
C PHE A 224 0.54 -14.05 -2.73
N PHE A 225 1.14 -12.94 -3.12
CA PHE A 225 0.41 -11.83 -3.72
C PHE A 225 -0.09 -12.23 -5.13
N SER A 226 -1.40 -12.19 -5.32
CA SER A 226 -2.02 -12.17 -6.65
C SER A 226 -2.15 -10.72 -7.14
N LEU A 227 -2.45 -9.80 -6.23
CA LEU A 227 -2.45 -8.36 -6.48
C LEU A 227 -1.87 -7.63 -5.27
N LEU A 228 -0.90 -6.75 -5.52
CA LEU A 228 -0.46 -5.73 -4.59
C LEU A 228 -0.84 -4.37 -5.17
N ARG A 229 -1.73 -3.64 -4.51
CA ARG A 229 -2.18 -2.33 -4.96
C ARG A 229 -1.92 -1.29 -3.89
N LEU A 230 -1.13 -0.28 -4.24
CA LEU A 230 -0.88 0.89 -3.40
C LEU A 230 -1.64 2.10 -3.95
N SER A 231 -2.44 2.73 -3.09
CA SER A 231 -3.15 3.97 -3.37
C SER A 231 -2.61 5.06 -2.44
N PRO A 232 -1.76 5.99 -2.94
CA PRO A 232 -1.28 7.10 -2.14
C PRO A 232 -2.42 8.03 -1.69
N PHE A 233 -2.37 8.48 -0.44
CA PHE A 233 -3.16 9.62 0.03
C PHE A 233 -2.41 10.92 -0.28
N PHE A 234 -1.10 10.93 -0.01
CA PHE A 234 -0.21 12.01 -0.43
C PHE A 234 1.21 11.48 -0.66
N VAL A 235 1.95 12.22 -1.49
CA VAL A 235 3.39 12.13 -1.68
C VAL A 235 3.90 13.56 -1.68
N ALA A 236 4.68 13.94 -0.67
CA ALA A 236 5.04 15.35 -0.47
C ALA A 236 6.50 15.52 -0.01
N PRO A 237 7.19 16.58 -0.45
CA PRO A 237 8.45 16.99 0.15
C PRO A 237 8.25 17.28 1.64
N LEU A 238 9.15 16.78 2.49
CA LEU A 238 9.11 17.01 3.94
C LEU A 238 9.11 18.51 4.29
N ARG A 239 9.78 19.33 3.47
CA ARG A 239 9.88 20.79 3.66
C ARG A 239 8.55 21.51 3.43
N GLU A 240 7.74 21.00 2.52
CA GLU A 240 6.44 21.58 2.15
C GLU A 240 5.31 20.98 3.01
N GLY A 241 5.45 19.72 3.42
CA GLY A 241 4.40 19.00 4.13
C GLY A 241 3.26 18.57 3.19
N TRP A 242 2.26 17.89 3.74
CA TRP A 242 1.17 17.29 2.96
C TRP A 242 -0.07 18.18 2.81
N SER A 243 -0.17 19.29 3.55
CA SER A 243 -1.29 20.24 3.42
C SER A 243 -1.17 21.08 2.14
N GLY A 244 0.05 21.35 1.67
CA GLY A 244 0.27 22.44 0.71
C GLY A 244 -0.34 23.75 1.23
N GLU A 245 -0.97 24.53 0.34
CA GLU A 245 -1.80 25.71 0.68
C GLU A 245 -3.24 25.35 1.11
N ASN A 246 -3.63 24.08 1.00
CA ASN A 246 -4.92 23.63 1.50
C ASN A 246 -4.77 23.23 2.97
N GLU A 247 -5.09 24.16 3.87
CA GLU A 247 -5.65 23.77 5.16
C GLU A 247 -6.68 22.68 4.88
N LEU A 248 -6.47 21.50 5.46
CA LEU A 248 -7.39 20.38 5.43
C LEU A 248 -8.78 20.94 5.69
N SER A 249 -9.61 21.09 4.65
CA SER A 249 -11.00 21.45 4.84
C SER A 249 -11.64 20.27 5.53
N ALA A 250 -11.69 20.33 6.86
CA ALA A 250 -12.61 19.55 7.64
C ALA A 250 -14.00 19.94 7.16
N ASP A 251 -14.65 19.04 6.42
CA ASP A 251 -16.02 18.55 6.67
C ASP A 251 -16.49 17.59 5.57
#